data_AF-K7FPW3-F1
#
_entry.id   AF-K7FPW3-F1
#
_cell.length_a   1.000
_cell.length_b   1.000
_cell.length_c   1.000
_cell.angle_alpha   90.00
_cell.angle_beta   90.00
_cell.angle_gamma   90.00
#
_symmetry.space_group_name_H-M   'P 1'
#
loop_
_entity.id
_entity.type
_entity.pdbx_description
1 polymer ?
#
loop_
_entity_poly.entity_id
_entity_poly.type
_entity_poly.pdbx_seq_one_letter_code
_entity_poly.pdbx_strand_id
1 'polypeptide(L)'
;KPPVHEQISEMQNKIQLLALAEGDRKAFYESSQWTIKKNKESILWLRQENKKLHKKLAAFVAGDEQIIQEVFRDRAAEKASLKNKSGEAIEFINHRLCEKINRLNDLKHQVEVRKRLQGVQAAHAGLLGTATWGDSPRPDERVGDSVPSLSRPGPAQAGEPAGEGQGDLYRQLKAHMQEQRWTAQPQLDAMEAEALRLRHELRGLHAMNAEAQATRDAAKEQLQLREDSLYRERYTRDVKLMELKKQAEERRAQNERVERRVRPEGQGLGPHPGVWDTGRAARAPQRGRFGRGGQKGPGTAPGAPTPPPRQDVVSRFLSQGETSRQLEQLTRQNEEALGQAAGPPLLGGRPGDRYMGGLRLESAQRLLEELRAHLRQEETRRDAAKGQLDKVTRVLLGAKAAVEHLAQKVQHI
;
A
#
# COMPACT_ATOMS: atom_id res chain seq x y z
N LYS A 1 -28.40 28.01 -72.66
CA LYS A 1 -29.22 27.18 -71.75
C LYS A 1 -28.61 25.78 -71.77
N PRO A 2 -28.44 25.09 -70.62
CA PRO A 2 -28.00 23.69 -70.63
C PRO A 2 -28.99 22.81 -71.42
N PRO A 3 -28.55 21.73 -72.06
CA PRO A 3 -29.46 20.75 -72.66
C PRO A 3 -30.34 20.10 -71.58
N VAL A 4 -31.61 19.83 -71.91
CA VAL A 4 -32.61 19.29 -70.97
C VAL A 4 -32.17 17.95 -70.36
N HIS A 5 -31.39 17.15 -71.10
CA HIS A 5 -30.87 15.87 -70.62
C HIS A 5 -29.91 16.00 -69.43
N GLU A 6 -29.05 17.03 -69.39
CA GLU A 6 -28.18 17.31 -68.24
C GLU A 6 -28.99 17.73 -67.01
N GLN A 7 -30.07 18.50 -67.21
CA GLN A 7 -30.94 18.91 -66.11
C GLN A 7 -31.71 17.71 -65.52
N ILE A 8 -32.10 16.74 -66.36
CA ILE A 8 -32.73 15.50 -65.92
C ILE A 8 -31.73 14.63 -65.13
N SER A 9 -30.50 14.43 -65.62
CA SER A 9 -29.52 13.61 -64.90
C SER A 9 -29.02 14.28 -63.61
N GLU A 10 -28.85 15.60 -63.58
CA GLU A 10 -28.51 16.34 -62.35
C GLU A 10 -29.63 16.23 -61.29
N MET A 11 -30.90 16.26 -61.71
CA MET A 11 -32.05 16.03 -60.82
C MET A 11 -32.14 14.59 -60.32
N GLN A 12 -31.90 13.59 -61.19
CA GLN A 12 -31.84 12.18 -60.80
C GLN A 12 -30.72 11.92 -59.78
N ASN A 13 -29.54 12.49 -60.00
CA ASN A 13 -28.41 12.42 -59.06
C ASN A 13 -28.74 13.05 -57.70
N LYS A 14 -29.43 14.20 -57.67
CA LYS A 14 -29.91 14.83 -56.42
C LYS A 14 -30.91 13.95 -55.67
N ILE A 15 -31.84 13.29 -56.37
CA ILE A 15 -32.82 12.37 -55.78
C ILE A 15 -32.11 11.14 -55.17
N GLN A 16 -31.14 10.55 -55.87
CA GLN A 16 -30.35 9.43 -55.35
C GLN A 16 -29.52 9.82 -54.11
N LEU A 17 -28.89 11.00 -54.12
CA LEU A 17 -28.15 11.52 -52.96
C LEU A 17 -29.03 11.72 -51.72
N LEU A 18 -30.26 12.22 -51.91
CA LEU A 18 -31.24 12.38 -50.82
C LEU A 18 -31.68 11.00 -50.28
N ALA A 19 -31.98 10.04 -51.15
CA ALA A 19 -32.37 8.68 -50.76
C ALA A 19 -31.26 7.97 -49.96
N LEU A 20 -30.01 8.10 -50.36
CA LEU A 20 -28.84 7.58 -49.63
C LEU A 20 -28.69 8.26 -48.26
N ALA A 21 -28.73 9.59 -48.21
CA ALA A 21 -28.62 10.34 -46.95
C ALA A 21 -29.75 10.04 -45.96
N GLU A 22 -30.96 9.73 -46.45
CA GLU A 22 -32.05 9.23 -45.62
C GLU A 22 -31.81 7.79 -45.13
N GLY A 23 -31.26 6.91 -45.96
CA GLY A 23 -30.89 5.55 -45.59
C GLY A 23 -29.85 5.54 -44.47
N ASP A 24 -28.75 6.28 -44.65
CA ASP A 24 -27.72 6.45 -43.63
C ASP A 24 -28.31 7.00 -42.32
N ARG A 25 -29.16 8.04 -42.41
CA ARG A 25 -29.79 8.65 -41.24
C ARG A 25 -30.70 7.67 -40.47
N LYS A 26 -31.38 6.76 -41.16
CA LYS A 26 -32.18 5.68 -40.54
C LYS A 26 -31.25 4.66 -39.87
N ALA A 27 -30.22 4.17 -40.57
CA ALA A 27 -29.25 3.22 -40.02
C ALA A 27 -28.49 3.75 -38.79
N PHE A 28 -28.05 5.01 -38.79
CA PHE A 28 -27.44 5.66 -37.62
C PHE A 28 -28.42 5.76 -36.44
N TYR A 29 -29.70 6.06 -36.69
CA TYR A 29 -30.71 6.14 -35.64
C TYR A 29 -31.01 4.77 -35.03
N GLU A 30 -31.14 3.73 -35.86
CA GLU A 30 -31.37 2.35 -35.42
C GLU A 30 -30.19 1.78 -34.62
N SER A 31 -28.96 1.99 -35.11
CA SER A 31 -27.72 1.61 -34.40
C SER A 31 -27.58 2.34 -33.05
N SER A 32 -27.93 3.62 -33.00
CA SER A 32 -27.98 4.40 -31.75
C SER A 32 -29.03 3.85 -30.78
N GLN A 33 -30.26 3.59 -31.25
CA GLN A 33 -31.32 3.01 -30.42
C GLN A 33 -30.99 1.60 -29.90
N TRP A 34 -30.35 0.76 -30.72
CA TRP A 34 -29.86 -0.55 -30.29
C TRP A 34 -28.78 -0.44 -29.21
N THR A 35 -27.82 0.48 -29.41
CA THR A 35 -26.77 0.78 -28.43
C THR A 35 -27.37 1.31 -27.11
N ILE A 36 -28.38 2.17 -27.18
CA ILE A 36 -29.11 2.68 -26.01
C ILE A 36 -29.85 1.54 -25.26
N LYS A 37 -30.47 0.58 -25.97
CA LYS A 37 -31.10 -0.60 -25.35
C LYS A 37 -30.07 -1.47 -24.62
N LYS A 38 -28.99 -1.86 -25.31
CA LYS A 38 -27.89 -2.66 -24.74
C LYS A 38 -27.24 -1.97 -23.52
N ASN A 39 -27.08 -0.65 -23.55
CA ASN A 39 -26.59 0.12 -22.41
C ASN A 39 -27.57 0.13 -21.23
N LYS A 40 -28.89 0.25 -21.48
CA LYS A 40 -29.92 0.12 -20.42
C LYS A 40 -29.92 -1.27 -19.79
N GLU A 41 -29.83 -2.32 -20.59
CA GLU A 41 -29.73 -3.71 -20.13
C GLU A 41 -28.47 -3.93 -19.25
N SER A 42 -27.31 -3.44 -19.70
CA SER A 42 -26.06 -3.48 -18.93
C SER A 42 -26.16 -2.72 -17.59
N ILE A 43 -26.77 -1.52 -17.58
CA ILE A 43 -27.02 -0.76 -16.35
C ILE A 43 -27.97 -1.51 -15.40
N LEU A 44 -29.01 -2.17 -15.92
CA LEU A 44 -29.90 -3.00 -15.11
C LEU A 44 -29.18 -4.21 -14.51
N TRP A 45 -28.34 -4.89 -15.28
CA TRP A 45 -27.50 -5.99 -14.81
C TRP A 45 -26.52 -5.54 -13.72
N LEU A 46 -25.80 -4.44 -13.93
CA LEU A 46 -24.88 -3.86 -12.94
C LEU A 46 -25.61 -3.44 -11.65
N ARG A 47 -26.84 -2.92 -11.73
CA ARG A 47 -27.67 -2.61 -10.57
C ARG A 47 -28.11 -3.87 -9.82
N GLN A 48 -28.47 -4.94 -10.53
CA GLN A 48 -28.79 -6.22 -9.90
C GLN A 48 -27.58 -6.83 -9.21
N GLU A 49 -26.40 -6.81 -9.83
CA GLU A 49 -25.18 -7.38 -9.24
C GLU A 49 -24.70 -6.57 -8.03
N ASN A 50 -24.74 -5.23 -8.08
CA ASN A 50 -24.51 -4.40 -6.88
C ASN A 50 -25.49 -4.76 -5.75
N LYS A 51 -26.78 -4.99 -6.06
CA LYS A 51 -27.77 -5.43 -5.05
C LYS A 51 -27.45 -6.82 -4.49
N LYS A 52 -26.83 -7.73 -5.24
CA LYS A 52 -26.31 -9.02 -4.72
C LYS A 52 -25.05 -8.82 -3.87
N LEU A 53 -24.11 -7.98 -4.31
CA LEU A 53 -22.87 -7.69 -3.58
C LEU A 53 -23.14 -7.02 -2.23
N HIS A 54 -24.03 -6.02 -2.16
CA HIS A 54 -24.46 -5.44 -0.89
C HIS A 54 -25.14 -6.46 0.04
N LYS A 55 -25.94 -7.40 -0.51
CA LYS A 55 -26.51 -8.51 0.29
C LYS A 55 -25.44 -9.45 0.83
N LYS A 56 -24.44 -9.81 0.02
CA LYS A 56 -23.30 -10.64 0.46
C LYS A 56 -22.51 -9.93 1.56
N LEU A 57 -22.17 -8.65 1.36
CA LEU A 57 -21.45 -7.84 2.36
C LEU A 57 -22.22 -7.73 3.68
N ALA A 58 -23.53 -7.48 3.64
CA ALA A 58 -24.37 -7.45 4.83
C ALA A 58 -24.42 -8.82 5.54
N ALA A 59 -24.42 -9.93 4.81
CA ALA A 59 -24.38 -11.27 5.39
C ALA A 59 -23.02 -11.58 6.06
N PHE A 60 -21.90 -11.16 5.46
CA PHE A 60 -20.57 -11.28 6.08
C PHE A 60 -20.48 -10.45 7.36
N VAL A 61 -20.84 -9.17 7.32
CA VAL A 61 -20.81 -8.29 8.51
C VAL A 61 -21.72 -8.80 9.63
N ALA A 62 -22.90 -9.36 9.31
CA ALA A 62 -23.77 -9.99 10.29
C ALA A 62 -23.16 -11.29 10.88
N GLY A 63 -22.43 -12.07 10.08
CA GLY A 63 -21.68 -13.24 10.54
C GLY A 63 -20.52 -12.88 11.46
N ASP A 64 -19.73 -11.86 11.10
CA ASP A 64 -18.66 -11.32 11.94
C ASP A 64 -19.22 -10.80 13.28
N GLU A 65 -20.34 -10.05 13.26
CA GLU A 65 -20.98 -9.58 14.48
C GLU A 65 -21.54 -10.73 15.32
N GLN A 66 -22.02 -11.84 14.72
CA GLN A 66 -22.40 -13.05 15.44
C GLN A 66 -21.19 -13.74 16.10
N ILE A 67 -20.08 -13.90 15.39
CA ILE A 67 -18.84 -14.51 15.93
C ILE A 67 -18.32 -13.66 17.10
N ILE A 68 -18.29 -12.32 16.98
CA ILE A 68 -17.95 -11.41 18.07
C ILE A 68 -18.96 -11.55 19.24
N GLN A 69 -20.25 -11.72 18.95
CA GLN A 69 -21.27 -11.95 19.99
C GLN A 69 -21.10 -13.28 20.73
N GLU A 70 -20.59 -14.35 20.09
CA GLU A 70 -20.32 -15.65 20.71
C GLU A 70 -19.00 -15.65 21.51
N VAL A 71 -17.90 -15.16 20.92
CA VAL A 71 -16.56 -15.18 21.55
C VAL A 71 -16.48 -14.25 22.76
N PHE A 72 -17.24 -13.16 22.79
CA PHE A 72 -17.22 -12.16 23.86
C PHE A 72 -18.50 -12.12 24.71
N ARG A 73 -19.21 -13.26 24.84
CA ARG A 73 -20.42 -13.39 25.70
C ARG A 73 -20.19 -12.84 27.11
N ASP A 74 -19.11 -13.27 27.76
CA ASP A 74 -18.82 -12.94 29.17
C ASP A 74 -18.05 -11.62 29.35
N ARG A 75 -17.81 -10.86 28.27
CA ARG A 75 -16.89 -9.70 28.28
C ARG A 75 -17.45 -8.49 27.55
N ALA A 76 -18.50 -7.91 28.12
CA ALA A 76 -19.23 -6.76 27.57
C ALA A 76 -18.33 -5.58 27.14
N ALA A 77 -17.28 -5.25 27.91
CA ALA A 77 -16.36 -4.16 27.57
C ALA A 77 -15.53 -4.43 26.30
N GLU A 78 -15.14 -5.69 26.08
CA GLU A 78 -14.37 -6.12 24.89
C GLU A 78 -15.29 -6.21 23.66
N LYS A 79 -16.51 -6.72 23.87
CA LYS A 79 -17.59 -6.72 22.86
C LYS A 79 -17.93 -5.30 22.36
N ALA A 80 -17.88 -4.30 23.25
CA ALA A 80 -18.17 -2.91 22.90
C ALA A 80 -17.08 -2.26 22.03
N SER A 81 -15.80 -2.53 22.27
CA SER A 81 -14.71 -1.93 21.47
C SER A 81 -14.58 -2.51 20.06
N LEU A 82 -15.04 -3.76 19.85
CA LEU A 82 -14.91 -4.47 18.58
C LEU A 82 -16.07 -4.21 17.59
N LYS A 83 -17.23 -3.72 18.06
CA LYS A 83 -18.49 -3.66 17.29
C LYS A 83 -18.41 -2.92 15.95
N ASN A 84 -17.53 -1.93 15.83
CA ASN A 84 -17.39 -1.08 14.64
C ASN A 84 -16.04 -1.30 13.90
N LYS A 85 -15.28 -2.36 14.24
CA LYS A 85 -13.84 -2.45 13.96
C LYS A 85 -13.38 -3.83 13.48
N SER A 86 -14.09 -4.50 12.57
CA SER A 86 -13.78 -5.89 12.17
C SER A 86 -12.35 -6.12 11.63
N GLY A 87 -11.73 -5.12 10.98
CA GLY A 87 -10.31 -5.18 10.59
C GLY A 87 -9.36 -5.03 11.78
N GLU A 88 -9.44 -3.90 12.49
CA GLU A 88 -8.58 -3.60 13.66
C GLU A 88 -8.79 -4.59 14.83
N ALA A 89 -9.93 -5.28 14.87
CA ALA A 89 -10.22 -6.35 15.83
C ALA A 89 -9.15 -7.43 15.82
N ILE A 90 -8.66 -7.81 14.63
CA ILE A 90 -7.62 -8.83 14.46
C ILE A 90 -6.31 -8.34 15.10
N GLU A 91 -5.94 -7.09 14.87
CA GLU A 91 -4.72 -6.48 15.44
C GLU A 91 -4.82 -6.34 16.97
N PHE A 92 -5.97 -5.91 17.49
CA PHE A 92 -6.23 -5.81 18.92
C PHE A 92 -6.19 -7.19 19.62
N ILE A 93 -6.81 -8.20 19.01
CA ILE A 93 -6.77 -9.58 19.50
C ILE A 93 -5.32 -10.12 19.47
N ASN A 94 -4.58 -9.90 18.39
CA ASN A 94 -3.19 -10.33 18.24
C ASN A 94 -2.27 -9.66 19.27
N HIS A 95 -2.35 -8.33 19.44
CA HIS A 95 -1.54 -7.61 20.42
C HIS A 95 -1.77 -8.15 21.85
N ARG A 96 -3.03 -8.42 22.18
CA ARG A 96 -3.44 -8.91 23.50
C ARG A 96 -3.18 -10.40 23.71
N LEU A 97 -3.11 -11.18 22.63
CA LEU A 97 -2.59 -12.55 22.64
C LEU A 97 -1.08 -12.55 22.90
N CYS A 98 -0.32 -11.64 22.27
CA CYS A 98 1.09 -11.42 22.58
C CYS A 98 1.32 -11.01 24.04
N GLU A 99 0.51 -10.10 24.61
CA GLU A 99 0.55 -9.80 26.05
C GLU A 99 0.38 -11.06 26.92
N LYS A 100 -0.59 -11.93 26.57
CA LYS A 100 -0.87 -13.15 27.35
C LYS A 100 0.25 -14.18 27.21
N ILE A 101 0.87 -14.31 26.03
CA ILE A 101 2.07 -15.12 25.82
C ILE A 101 3.24 -14.58 26.66
N ASN A 102 3.47 -13.26 26.66
CA ASN A 102 4.56 -12.65 27.43
C ASN A 102 4.40 -12.92 28.93
N ARG A 103 3.22 -12.62 29.50
CA ARG A 103 2.91 -12.92 30.91
C ARG A 103 3.06 -14.41 31.26
N LEU A 104 2.73 -15.31 30.32
CA LEU A 104 2.90 -16.76 30.49
C LEU A 104 4.38 -17.19 30.43
N ASN A 105 5.19 -16.54 29.60
CA ASN A 105 6.64 -16.75 29.53
C ASN A 105 7.35 -16.20 30.78
N ASP A 106 6.91 -15.05 31.31
CA ASP A 106 7.39 -14.51 32.59
C ASP A 106 7.10 -15.49 33.75
N LEU A 107 5.87 -16.03 33.82
CA LEU A 107 5.50 -17.03 34.82
C LEU A 107 6.29 -18.34 34.67
N LYS A 108 6.52 -18.82 33.44
CA LYS A 108 7.43 -19.96 33.17
C LYS A 108 8.84 -19.67 33.69
N HIS A 109 9.37 -18.48 33.42
CA HIS A 109 10.70 -18.07 33.88
C HIS A 109 10.77 -18.00 35.42
N GLN A 110 9.75 -17.48 36.10
CA GLN A 110 9.67 -17.47 37.56
C GLN A 110 9.65 -18.89 38.15
N VAL A 111 8.88 -19.81 37.56
CA VAL A 111 8.84 -21.23 37.98
C VAL A 111 10.20 -21.90 37.77
N GLU A 112 10.85 -21.65 36.64
CA GLU A 112 12.16 -22.20 36.31
C GLU A 112 13.27 -21.67 37.25
N VAL A 113 13.24 -20.38 37.60
CA VAL A 113 14.14 -19.78 38.60
C VAL A 113 13.89 -20.40 40.00
N ARG A 114 12.63 -20.64 40.39
CA ARG A 114 12.31 -21.32 41.66
C ARG A 114 12.85 -22.75 41.72
N LYS A 115 12.73 -23.53 40.64
CA LYS A 115 13.33 -24.87 40.54
C LYS A 115 14.85 -24.84 40.70
N ARG A 116 15.52 -23.89 40.05
CA ARG A 116 16.99 -23.72 40.16
C ARG A 116 17.41 -23.35 41.58
N LEU A 117 16.67 -22.46 42.25
CA LEU A 117 16.90 -22.11 43.65
C LEU A 117 16.74 -23.33 44.57
N GLN A 118 15.71 -24.15 44.37
CA GLN A 118 15.50 -25.41 45.11
C GLN A 118 16.64 -26.41 44.88
N GLY A 119 17.14 -26.53 43.64
CA GLY A 119 18.30 -27.37 43.32
C GLY A 119 19.59 -26.90 44.02
N VAL A 120 19.85 -25.60 44.06
CA VAL A 120 20.99 -25.02 44.80
C VAL A 120 20.84 -25.22 46.31
N GLN A 121 19.62 -25.07 46.85
CA GLN A 121 19.34 -25.34 48.27
C GLN A 121 19.56 -26.81 48.63
N ALA A 122 19.15 -27.75 47.78
CA ALA A 122 19.41 -29.18 47.96
C ALA A 122 20.91 -29.51 47.89
N ALA A 123 21.65 -28.94 46.95
CA ALA A 123 23.10 -29.11 46.84
C ALA A 123 23.84 -28.54 48.07
N HIS A 124 23.42 -27.37 48.58
CA HIS A 124 23.98 -26.78 49.79
C HIS A 124 23.67 -27.61 51.05
N ALA A 125 22.45 -28.17 51.15
CA ALA A 125 22.11 -29.10 52.22
C ALA A 125 22.95 -30.38 52.17
N GLY A 126 23.24 -30.90 50.97
CA GLY A 126 24.16 -32.02 50.77
C GLY A 126 25.60 -31.70 51.23
N LEU A 127 26.12 -30.50 50.92
CA LEU A 127 27.45 -30.06 51.36
C LEU A 127 27.55 -29.88 52.88
N LEU A 128 26.51 -29.34 53.52
CA LEU A 128 26.45 -29.27 54.99
C LEU A 128 26.37 -30.67 55.60
N GLY A 129 25.58 -31.56 55.00
CA GLY A 129 25.40 -32.94 55.44
C GLY A 129 26.64 -33.82 55.32
N THR A 130 27.64 -33.47 54.49
CA THR A 130 28.96 -34.12 54.47
C THR A 130 29.94 -33.45 55.44
N ALA A 131 29.89 -32.13 55.61
CA ALA A 131 30.74 -31.41 56.56
C ALA A 131 30.57 -31.89 58.01
N THR A 132 29.35 -32.27 58.41
CA THR A 132 29.05 -32.76 59.78
C THR A 132 29.66 -34.12 60.15
N TRP A 133 30.31 -34.83 59.20
CA TRP A 133 31.03 -36.09 59.47
C TRP A 133 32.56 -35.92 59.49
N GLY A 134 33.07 -34.69 59.30
CA GLY A 134 34.49 -34.41 59.13
C GLY A 134 35.14 -33.68 60.31
N ASP A 135 34.98 -34.15 61.55
CA ASP A 135 35.60 -33.52 62.72
C ASP A 135 36.11 -34.52 63.78
N SER A 136 37.39 -34.37 64.17
CA SER A 136 38.13 -35.13 65.20
C SER A 136 38.35 -36.64 64.91
N PRO A 137 39.50 -37.24 65.31
CA PRO A 137 40.14 -37.12 66.63
C PRO A 137 41.41 -36.25 66.70
N ARG A 138 41.80 -35.91 67.93
CA ARG A 138 43.01 -35.16 68.29
C ARG A 138 44.26 -36.06 68.31
N PRO A 139 45.46 -35.51 68.04
CA PRO A 139 46.71 -36.11 68.49
C PRO A 139 46.99 -35.74 69.95
N ASP A 140 47.43 -36.69 70.77
CA ASP A 140 48.43 -36.42 71.81
C ASP A 140 49.15 -37.70 72.28
N GLU A 141 50.25 -37.52 73.01
CA GLU A 141 51.27 -38.54 73.26
C GLU A 141 50.85 -39.70 74.19
N ARG A 142 51.37 -40.90 73.87
CA ARG A 142 52.13 -41.72 74.84
C ARG A 142 53.02 -42.76 74.14
N VAL A 143 54.32 -42.53 74.19
CA VAL A 143 55.34 -43.57 73.96
C VAL A 143 55.31 -44.55 75.14
N GLY A 144 55.42 -45.84 74.85
CA GLY A 144 55.52 -46.92 75.84
C GLY A 144 55.97 -48.20 75.16
N ASP A 145 57.23 -48.58 75.38
CA ASP A 145 57.89 -49.66 74.64
C ASP A 145 57.30 -51.05 74.92
N SER A 146 57.02 -51.81 73.86
CA SER A 146 57.17 -53.27 73.85
C SER A 146 57.13 -53.84 72.43
N VAL A 147 58.32 -53.95 71.82
CA VAL A 147 58.65 -54.80 70.66
C VAL A 147 59.65 -55.83 71.23
N PRO A 148 59.69 -57.13 70.84
CA PRO A 148 59.36 -57.59 69.49
C PRO A 148 58.71 -58.98 69.30
N SER A 149 58.30 -59.21 68.04
CA SER A 149 58.73 -60.34 67.18
C SER A 149 57.62 -61.26 66.60
N LEU A 150 57.97 -61.87 65.46
CA LEU A 150 57.38 -63.06 64.84
C LEU A 150 55.89 -63.04 64.44
N SER A 151 55.56 -62.24 63.40
CA SER A 151 55.07 -62.80 62.12
C SER A 151 54.92 -61.72 61.05
N ARG A 152 55.28 -62.04 59.80
CA ARG A 152 55.26 -61.11 58.65
C ARG A 152 54.46 -61.70 57.48
N PRO A 153 53.13 -61.50 57.41
CA PRO A 153 52.42 -61.62 56.15
C PRO A 153 52.94 -60.55 55.17
N GLY A 154 52.91 -60.84 53.87
CA GLY A 154 53.43 -59.96 52.83
C GLY A 154 52.53 -58.76 52.51
N PRO A 155 53.00 -57.82 51.65
CA PRO A 155 52.26 -56.61 51.26
C PRO A 155 51.03 -56.87 50.35
N ALA A 156 50.44 -58.07 50.39
CA ALA A 156 49.29 -58.43 49.55
C ALA A 156 47.98 -57.79 50.06
N GLN A 157 47.68 -57.96 51.35
CA GLN A 157 46.38 -57.59 51.94
C GLN A 157 46.13 -56.07 52.05
N ALA A 158 47.16 -55.25 51.88
CA ALA A 158 47.02 -53.79 51.82
C ALA A 158 46.57 -53.28 50.43
N GLY A 159 46.69 -54.10 49.38
CA GLY A 159 46.27 -53.75 48.02
C GLY A 159 44.82 -54.15 47.71
N GLU A 160 44.28 -55.16 48.40
CA GLU A 160 42.97 -55.76 48.10
C GLU A 160 41.80 -54.77 48.20
N PRO A 161 41.56 -54.02 49.30
CA PRO A 161 40.42 -53.09 49.37
C PRO A 161 40.53 -51.91 48.39
N ALA A 162 41.75 -51.52 47.98
CA ALA A 162 41.96 -50.50 46.95
C ALA A 162 41.64 -51.04 45.55
N GLY A 163 42.04 -52.28 45.26
CA GLY A 163 41.72 -52.99 44.01
C GLY A 163 40.22 -53.28 43.86
N GLU A 164 39.54 -53.64 44.95
CA GLU A 164 38.08 -53.86 44.96
C GLU A 164 37.31 -52.56 44.67
N GLY A 165 37.60 -51.47 45.38
CA GLY A 165 36.97 -50.17 45.13
C GLY A 165 37.21 -49.65 43.71
N GLN A 166 38.41 -49.84 43.17
CA GLN A 166 38.72 -49.50 41.78
C GLN A 166 38.01 -50.42 40.77
N GLY A 167 37.86 -51.71 41.09
CA GLY A 167 37.10 -52.68 40.28
C GLY A 167 35.61 -52.36 40.21
N ASP A 168 35.02 -51.93 41.32
CA ASP A 168 33.62 -51.49 41.37
C ASP A 168 33.39 -50.16 40.64
N LEU A 169 34.33 -49.21 40.72
CA LEU A 169 34.31 -47.99 39.90
C LEU A 169 34.33 -48.31 38.40
N TYR A 170 35.17 -49.25 37.94
CA TYR A 170 35.14 -49.70 36.53
C TYR A 170 33.83 -50.42 36.18
N ARG A 171 33.21 -51.16 37.11
CA ARG A 171 31.92 -51.84 36.90
C ARG A 171 30.78 -50.82 36.75
N GLN A 172 30.74 -49.79 37.59
CA GLN A 172 29.78 -48.68 37.51
C GLN A 172 29.97 -47.89 36.21
N LEU A 173 31.21 -47.53 35.86
CA LEU A 173 31.52 -46.84 34.60
C LEU A 173 31.07 -47.66 33.38
N LYS A 174 31.27 -48.99 33.40
CA LYS A 174 30.82 -49.89 32.33
C LYS A 174 29.29 -49.95 32.22
N ALA A 175 28.57 -49.98 33.35
CA ALA A 175 27.10 -49.95 33.35
C ALA A 175 26.58 -48.62 32.77
N HIS A 176 27.08 -47.49 33.25
CA HIS A 176 26.74 -46.16 32.74
C HIS A 176 27.05 -46.00 31.24
N MET A 177 28.20 -46.50 30.76
CA MET A 177 28.54 -46.50 29.33
C MET A 177 27.62 -47.41 28.49
N GLN A 178 27.10 -48.50 29.06
CA GLN A 178 26.09 -49.34 28.42
C GLN A 178 24.73 -48.63 28.37
N GLU A 179 24.27 -48.03 29.47
CA GLU A 179 23.04 -47.22 29.53
C GLU A 179 23.07 -46.03 28.56
N GLN A 180 24.20 -45.31 28.49
CA GLN A 180 24.41 -44.25 27.50
C GLN A 180 24.31 -44.79 26.07
N ARG A 181 24.90 -45.95 25.77
CA ARG A 181 24.76 -46.59 24.45
C ARG A 181 23.32 -46.99 24.12
N TRP A 182 22.57 -47.51 25.10
CA TRP A 182 21.16 -47.87 24.92
C TRP A 182 20.25 -46.64 24.73
N THR A 183 20.58 -45.49 25.33
CA THR A 183 19.81 -44.25 25.20
C THR A 183 20.21 -43.42 23.97
N ALA A 184 21.47 -43.45 23.55
CA ALA A 184 21.96 -42.66 22.42
C ALA A 184 21.37 -43.09 21.07
N GLN A 185 21.20 -44.40 20.82
CA GLN A 185 20.63 -44.87 19.55
C GLN A 185 19.20 -44.36 19.29
N PRO A 186 18.20 -44.56 20.16
CA PRO A 186 16.85 -44.05 19.92
C PRO A 186 16.77 -42.51 19.94
N GLN A 187 17.73 -41.81 20.56
CA GLN A 187 17.83 -40.35 20.45
C GLN A 187 18.32 -39.92 19.06
N LEU A 188 19.30 -40.62 18.48
CA LEU A 188 19.73 -40.42 17.09
C LEU A 188 18.60 -40.74 16.12
N ASP A 189 17.96 -41.91 16.26
CA ASP A 189 16.86 -42.36 15.39
C ASP A 189 15.68 -41.34 15.41
N ALA A 190 15.38 -40.76 16.58
CA ALA A 190 14.36 -39.71 16.72
C ALA A 190 14.77 -38.40 16.03
N MET A 191 16.02 -37.95 16.20
CA MET A 191 16.52 -36.75 15.52
C MET A 191 16.58 -36.92 14.00
N GLU A 192 16.91 -38.12 13.50
CA GLU A 192 16.85 -38.43 12.07
C GLU A 192 15.41 -38.42 11.55
N ALA A 193 14.46 -38.98 12.29
CA ALA A 193 13.03 -38.93 11.95
C ALA A 193 12.51 -37.48 11.89
N GLU A 194 12.87 -36.63 12.86
CA GLU A 194 12.53 -35.20 12.83
C GLU A 194 13.20 -34.46 11.66
N ALA A 195 14.48 -34.72 11.39
CA ALA A 195 15.19 -34.13 10.26
C ALA A 195 14.58 -34.54 8.91
N LEU A 196 14.10 -35.78 8.77
CA LEU A 196 13.33 -36.22 7.61
C LEU A 196 11.98 -35.52 7.54
N ARG A 197 11.23 -35.42 8.65
CA ARG A 197 9.93 -34.72 8.70
C ARG A 197 10.07 -33.26 8.24
N LEU A 198 11.05 -32.54 8.77
CA LEU A 198 11.36 -31.15 8.39
C LEU A 198 11.79 -31.03 6.93
N ARG A 199 12.55 -31.99 6.37
CA ARG A 199 12.87 -32.04 4.93
C ARG A 199 11.63 -32.23 4.06
N HIS A 200 10.63 -33.01 4.51
CA HIS A 200 9.36 -33.16 3.81
C HIS A 200 8.49 -31.89 3.91
N GLU A 201 8.41 -31.26 5.08
CA GLU A 201 7.73 -29.97 5.27
C GLU A 201 8.33 -28.87 4.39
N LEU A 202 9.67 -28.74 4.37
CA LEU A 202 10.37 -27.79 3.50
C LEU A 202 10.09 -28.03 2.01
N ARG A 203 10.08 -29.29 1.55
CA ARG A 203 9.70 -29.63 0.16
C ARG A 203 8.27 -29.20 -0.17
N GLY A 204 7.33 -29.40 0.75
CA GLY A 204 5.95 -28.93 0.61
C GLY A 204 5.85 -27.41 0.52
N LEU A 205 6.55 -26.69 1.40
CA LEU A 205 6.60 -25.22 1.39
C LEU A 205 7.27 -24.67 0.11
N HIS A 206 8.31 -25.33 -0.40
CA HIS A 206 8.92 -24.97 -1.69
C HIS A 206 7.97 -25.19 -2.87
N ALA A 207 7.20 -26.29 -2.89
CA ALA A 207 6.19 -26.53 -3.92
C ALA A 207 5.07 -25.48 -3.88
N MET A 208 4.52 -25.19 -2.69
CA MET A 208 3.51 -24.14 -2.48
C MET A 208 4.03 -22.75 -2.89
N ASN A 209 5.29 -22.44 -2.61
CA ASN A 209 5.91 -21.17 -3.03
C ASN A 209 6.07 -21.10 -4.56
N ALA A 210 6.44 -22.19 -5.22
CA ALA A 210 6.50 -22.25 -6.69
C ALA A 210 5.11 -22.06 -7.33
N GLU A 211 4.06 -22.67 -6.76
CA GLU A 211 2.67 -22.46 -7.19
C GLU A 211 2.19 -21.02 -6.94
N ALA A 212 2.53 -20.42 -5.78
CA ALA A 212 2.25 -19.03 -5.48
C ALA A 212 2.97 -18.04 -6.43
N GLN A 213 4.17 -18.38 -6.89
CA GLN A 213 4.90 -17.59 -7.90
C GLN A 213 4.27 -17.73 -9.29
N ALA A 214 3.95 -18.96 -9.72
CA ALA A 214 3.30 -19.22 -11.01
C ALA A 214 1.92 -18.55 -11.10
N THR A 215 1.09 -18.65 -10.06
CA THR A 215 -0.23 -17.99 -10.00
C THR A 215 -0.12 -16.45 -9.96
N ARG A 216 0.86 -15.90 -9.22
CA ARG A 216 1.16 -14.46 -9.23
C ARG A 216 1.55 -13.97 -10.63
N ASP A 217 2.40 -14.70 -11.34
CA ASP A 217 2.93 -14.24 -12.62
C ASP A 217 1.92 -14.44 -13.77
N ALA A 218 1.13 -15.52 -13.76
CA ALA A 218 -0.06 -15.64 -14.62
C ALA A 218 -1.09 -14.52 -14.37
N ALA A 219 -1.26 -14.06 -13.12
CA ALA A 219 -2.13 -12.92 -12.81
C ALA A 219 -1.58 -11.59 -13.35
N LYS A 220 -0.25 -11.40 -13.39
CA LYS A 220 0.38 -10.23 -14.04
C LYS A 220 0.19 -10.26 -15.55
N GLU A 221 0.39 -11.41 -16.19
CA GLU A 221 0.16 -11.56 -17.65
C GLU A 221 -1.28 -11.24 -18.01
N GLN A 222 -2.26 -11.75 -17.24
CA GLN A 222 -3.68 -11.41 -17.42
C GLN A 222 -3.99 -9.93 -17.18
N LEU A 223 -3.27 -9.25 -16.28
CA LEU A 223 -3.40 -7.81 -16.08
C LEU A 223 -2.84 -7.04 -17.29
N GLN A 224 -1.61 -7.36 -17.72
CA GLN A 224 -0.95 -6.73 -18.87
C GLN A 224 -1.80 -6.86 -20.14
N LEU A 225 -2.32 -8.06 -20.44
CA LEU A 225 -3.21 -8.28 -21.59
C LEU A 225 -4.50 -7.45 -21.54
N ARG A 226 -5.03 -7.19 -20.34
CA ARG A 226 -6.21 -6.32 -20.14
C ARG A 226 -5.85 -4.84 -20.27
N GLU A 227 -4.71 -4.42 -19.76
CA GLU A 227 -4.21 -3.05 -19.91
C GLU A 227 -3.93 -2.73 -21.39
N ASP A 228 -3.24 -3.61 -22.11
CA ASP A 228 -3.00 -3.52 -23.56
C ASP A 228 -4.31 -3.42 -24.35
N SER A 229 -5.30 -4.24 -24.00
CA SER A 229 -6.64 -4.17 -24.60
C SER A 229 -7.29 -2.81 -24.34
N LEU A 230 -7.28 -2.31 -23.10
CA LEU A 230 -7.82 -1.00 -22.74
C LEU A 230 -7.08 0.16 -23.40
N TYR A 231 -5.75 0.07 -23.60
CA TYR A 231 -4.99 1.05 -24.37
C TYR A 231 -5.41 1.07 -25.85
N ARG A 232 -5.52 -0.09 -26.50
CA ARG A 232 -6.00 -0.21 -27.89
C ARG A 232 -7.44 0.29 -28.04
N GLU A 233 -8.32 -0.04 -27.10
CA GLU A 233 -9.68 0.48 -27.10
C GLU A 233 -9.73 2.01 -26.90
N ARG A 234 -8.94 2.57 -25.98
CA ARG A 234 -8.83 4.03 -25.78
C ARG A 234 -8.37 4.71 -27.07
N TYR A 235 -7.28 4.25 -27.66
CA TYR A 235 -6.77 4.76 -28.93
C TYR A 235 -7.83 4.77 -30.04
N THR A 236 -8.56 3.66 -30.23
CA THR A 236 -9.64 3.61 -31.24
C THR A 236 -10.86 4.48 -30.90
N ARG A 237 -11.12 4.77 -29.62
CA ARG A 237 -12.13 5.75 -29.20
C ARG A 237 -11.66 7.18 -29.47
N ASP A 238 -10.41 7.50 -29.17
CA ASP A 238 -9.84 8.84 -29.34
C ASP A 238 -9.71 9.23 -30.81
N VAL A 239 -9.32 8.29 -31.70
CA VAL A 239 -9.35 8.48 -33.15
C VAL A 239 -10.77 8.80 -33.65
N LYS A 240 -11.78 8.00 -33.25
CA LYS A 240 -13.18 8.24 -33.62
C LYS A 240 -13.74 9.57 -33.07
N LEU A 241 -13.31 9.96 -31.86
CA LEU A 241 -13.65 11.27 -31.30
C LEU A 241 -12.99 12.43 -32.07
N MET A 242 -11.78 12.25 -32.59
CA MET A 242 -11.12 13.23 -33.47
C MET A 242 -11.85 13.34 -34.82
N GLU A 243 -12.22 12.22 -35.44
CA GLU A 243 -12.99 12.18 -36.69
C GLU A 243 -14.34 12.91 -36.53
N LEU A 244 -15.10 12.61 -35.46
CA LEU A 244 -16.39 13.24 -35.18
C LEU A 244 -16.26 14.74 -34.84
N LYS A 245 -15.18 15.16 -34.16
CA LYS A 245 -14.88 16.59 -33.95
C LYS A 245 -14.63 17.30 -35.27
N LYS A 246 -13.77 16.74 -36.13
CA LYS A 246 -13.47 17.29 -37.46
C LYS A 246 -14.73 17.45 -38.31
N GLN A 247 -15.59 16.41 -38.37
CA GLN A 247 -16.87 16.47 -39.10
C GLN A 247 -17.82 17.53 -38.51
N ALA A 248 -17.83 17.73 -37.19
CA ALA A 248 -18.63 18.77 -36.54
C ALA A 248 -18.09 20.19 -36.82
N GLU A 249 -16.77 20.36 -36.87
CA GLU A 249 -16.09 21.61 -37.22
C GLU A 249 -16.29 21.97 -38.70
N GLU A 250 -16.19 21.00 -39.61
CA GLU A 250 -16.51 21.16 -41.04
C GLU A 250 -17.96 21.60 -41.24
N ARG A 251 -18.91 20.97 -40.55
CA ARG A 251 -20.34 21.35 -40.60
C ARG A 251 -20.59 22.74 -39.99
N ARG A 252 -19.90 23.13 -38.92
CA ARG A 252 -19.94 24.50 -38.37
C ARG A 252 -19.41 25.52 -39.38
N ALA A 253 -18.25 25.26 -39.99
CA ALA A 253 -17.67 26.14 -41.00
C ALA A 253 -18.54 26.25 -42.25
N GLN A 254 -19.26 25.18 -42.65
CA GLN A 254 -20.28 25.24 -43.70
C GLN A 254 -21.47 26.10 -43.29
N ASN A 255 -22.02 25.92 -42.08
CA ASN A 255 -23.13 26.74 -41.57
C ASN A 255 -22.74 28.22 -41.47
N GLU A 256 -21.57 28.56 -40.93
CA GLU A 256 -21.06 29.94 -40.91
C GLU A 256 -20.95 30.55 -42.32
N ARG A 257 -20.49 29.77 -43.31
CA ARG A 257 -20.43 30.22 -44.71
C ARG A 257 -21.82 30.45 -45.31
N VAL A 258 -22.85 29.73 -44.85
CA VAL A 258 -24.24 29.95 -45.25
C VAL A 258 -24.81 31.17 -44.52
N GLU A 259 -24.62 31.31 -43.20
CA GLU A 259 -25.06 32.49 -42.44
C GLU A 259 -24.46 33.79 -42.97
N ARG A 260 -23.17 33.79 -43.34
CA ARG A 260 -22.49 34.92 -44.00
C ARG A 260 -22.97 35.21 -45.43
N ARG A 261 -23.75 34.31 -46.05
CA ARG A 261 -24.43 34.52 -47.35
C ARG A 261 -25.90 34.89 -47.19
N VAL A 262 -26.54 34.47 -46.09
CA VAL A 262 -27.95 34.73 -45.77
C VAL A 262 -28.11 36.07 -45.03
N ARG A 263 -27.06 36.59 -44.38
CA ARG A 263 -26.95 38.01 -44.05
C ARG A 263 -26.47 38.80 -45.27
N PRO A 264 -27.28 39.72 -45.84
CA PRO A 264 -26.78 40.69 -46.81
C PRO A 264 -25.96 41.76 -46.11
N GLU A 265 -24.94 42.30 -46.77
CA GLU A 265 -24.41 43.61 -46.40
C GLU A 265 -25.47 44.66 -46.78
N GLY A 266 -26.00 45.42 -45.81
CA GLY A 266 -27.15 46.29 -46.12
C GLY A 266 -27.71 47.23 -45.05
N GLN A 267 -27.18 47.27 -43.82
CA GLN A 267 -27.45 48.31 -42.80
C GLN A 267 -26.56 48.06 -41.56
N GLY A 268 -25.86 49.05 -40.98
CA GLY A 268 -25.60 50.42 -41.43
C GLY A 268 -24.86 51.23 -40.36
N LEU A 269 -24.17 52.30 -40.77
CA LEU A 269 -23.45 53.30 -39.94
C LEU A 269 -22.23 52.79 -39.15
N GLY A 270 -21.04 53.25 -39.55
CA GLY A 270 -19.81 53.12 -38.76
C GLY A 270 -19.59 54.29 -37.79
N PRO A 271 -18.70 54.14 -36.79
CA PRO A 271 -18.42 55.20 -35.82
C PRO A 271 -17.47 56.26 -36.40
N HIS A 272 -17.95 57.50 -36.56
CA HIS A 272 -17.12 58.68 -36.82
C HIS A 272 -17.04 59.54 -35.54
N PRO A 273 -15.85 60.07 -35.15
CA PRO A 273 -15.69 60.76 -33.88
C PRO A 273 -15.99 62.28 -33.95
N GLY A 274 -16.66 62.80 -32.91
CA GLY A 274 -16.91 64.23 -32.69
C GLY A 274 -18.11 64.82 -33.47
N VAL A 275 -18.73 65.92 -33.05
CA VAL A 275 -18.45 66.84 -31.92
C VAL A 275 -19.78 67.34 -31.29
N TRP A 276 -19.88 67.20 -29.97
CA TRP A 276 -20.62 67.97 -28.94
C TRP A 276 -21.97 68.71 -29.24
N ASP A 277 -22.91 68.46 -28.32
CA ASP A 277 -23.98 69.35 -27.81
C ASP A 277 -24.74 70.33 -28.71
N THR A 278 -26.01 69.99 -28.99
CA THR A 278 -27.22 70.78 -28.63
C THR A 278 -28.48 69.97 -29.04
N GLY A 279 -29.65 70.10 -28.43
CA GLY A 279 -30.03 70.80 -27.20
C GLY A 279 -31.57 70.94 -27.06
N ARG A 280 -32.06 71.17 -25.84
CA ARG A 280 -33.42 71.68 -25.50
C ARG A 280 -34.65 70.80 -25.84
N ALA A 281 -35.21 70.16 -24.81
CA ALA A 281 -36.52 69.48 -24.87
C ALA A 281 -37.71 70.38 -24.48
N ALA A 282 -38.88 70.09 -25.04
CA ALA A 282 -40.22 70.56 -24.69
C ALA A 282 -41.24 69.60 -25.35
N ARG A 283 -42.41 69.20 -24.80
CA ARG A 283 -43.19 69.57 -23.60
C ARG A 283 -43.83 68.28 -22.99
N ALA A 284 -44.32 68.36 -21.75
CA ALA A 284 -45.23 67.39 -21.11
C ALA A 284 -46.65 68.02 -20.97
N PRO A 285 -47.68 67.42 -20.31
CA PRO A 285 -47.85 66.06 -19.73
C PRO A 285 -49.09 65.34 -20.36
N GLN A 286 -49.99 64.51 -19.77
CA GLN A 286 -50.25 63.99 -18.42
C GLN A 286 -51.19 62.73 -18.47
N ARG A 287 -51.02 61.74 -17.56
CA ARG A 287 -51.92 60.57 -17.29
C ARG A 287 -52.07 59.55 -18.44
N GLY A 288 -52.35 58.25 -18.22
CA GLY A 288 -52.48 57.36 -17.05
C GLY A 288 -52.53 55.90 -17.59
N ARG A 289 -52.52 54.78 -16.86
CA ARG A 289 -53.14 54.45 -15.55
C ARG A 289 -52.71 53.01 -15.13
N PHE A 290 -52.01 52.86 -13.98
CA PHE A 290 -51.82 51.61 -13.20
C PHE A 290 -51.06 50.45 -13.93
N GLY A 291 -50.30 49.55 -13.28
CA GLY A 291 -49.87 49.42 -11.88
C GLY A 291 -48.80 48.31 -11.76
N ARG A 292 -47.99 48.29 -10.69
CA ARG A 292 -46.92 47.29 -10.48
C ARG A 292 -47.42 46.03 -9.77
N GLY A 293 -46.82 44.88 -10.12
CA GLY A 293 -46.81 43.65 -9.31
C GLY A 293 -47.92 42.64 -9.65
N GLY A 294 -47.67 41.33 -9.83
CA GLY A 294 -46.38 40.62 -9.94
C GLY A 294 -46.34 39.34 -9.09
N GLN A 295 -46.04 38.18 -9.71
CA GLN A 295 -45.71 36.94 -8.98
C GLN A 295 -44.75 36.03 -9.76
N LYS A 296 -43.65 35.65 -9.07
CA LYS A 296 -42.94 34.36 -9.10
C LYS A 296 -42.81 33.61 -10.45
N GLY A 297 -41.62 33.71 -11.06
CA GLY A 297 -41.00 32.54 -11.70
C GLY A 297 -40.37 31.61 -10.65
N PRO A 298 -40.19 30.30 -10.93
CA PRO A 298 -39.67 29.34 -9.95
C PRO A 298 -38.18 29.54 -9.65
N GLY A 299 -37.77 29.21 -8.42
CA GLY A 299 -36.41 29.46 -7.95
C GLY A 299 -35.37 28.48 -8.51
N THR A 300 -34.27 29.02 -9.03
CA THR A 300 -33.04 28.27 -9.30
C THR A 300 -32.49 27.69 -7.99
N ALA A 301 -32.14 26.40 -7.98
CA ALA A 301 -31.67 25.73 -6.77
C ALA A 301 -30.32 26.27 -6.27
N PRO A 302 -30.12 26.44 -4.93
CA PRO A 302 -28.84 26.82 -4.36
C PRO A 302 -27.89 25.61 -4.36
N GLY A 303 -27.09 25.45 -5.43
CA GLY A 303 -26.19 24.30 -5.56
C GLY A 303 -25.07 24.39 -6.60
N ALA A 304 -24.98 25.48 -7.37
CA ALA A 304 -23.82 25.75 -8.21
C ALA A 304 -22.79 26.56 -7.41
N PRO A 305 -21.56 26.06 -7.18
CA PRO A 305 -20.53 26.85 -6.52
C PRO A 305 -20.08 27.98 -7.44
N THR A 306 -20.44 29.21 -7.09
CA THR A 306 -19.87 30.42 -7.71
C THR A 306 -18.35 30.32 -7.61
N PRO A 307 -17.58 30.50 -8.71
CA PRO A 307 -16.13 30.49 -8.61
C PRO A 307 -15.70 31.59 -7.63
N PRO A 308 -14.94 31.26 -6.57
CA PRO A 308 -14.61 32.22 -5.53
C PRO A 308 -13.84 33.42 -6.13
N PRO A 309 -14.06 34.65 -5.62
CA PRO A 309 -13.38 35.83 -6.15
C PRO A 309 -11.87 35.63 -6.12
N ARG A 310 -11.14 36.23 -7.06
CA ARG A 310 -9.70 35.91 -7.26
C ARG A 310 -8.85 36.13 -5.99
N GLN A 311 -9.27 37.03 -5.10
CA GLN A 311 -8.64 37.26 -3.80
C GLN A 311 -8.81 36.07 -2.83
N ASP A 312 -9.95 35.36 -2.83
CA ASP A 312 -10.18 34.16 -2.03
C ASP A 312 -9.33 32.97 -2.49
N VAL A 313 -9.07 32.88 -3.80
CA VAL A 313 -8.16 31.87 -4.36
C VAL A 313 -6.73 32.16 -3.91
N VAL A 314 -6.30 33.42 -3.98
CA VAL A 314 -4.96 33.86 -3.55
C VAL A 314 -4.76 33.70 -2.03
N SER A 315 -5.72 34.11 -1.20
CA SER A 315 -5.62 33.98 0.25
C SER A 315 -5.58 32.51 0.69
N ARG A 316 -6.38 31.64 0.06
CA ARG A 316 -6.29 30.18 0.28
C ARG A 316 -4.93 29.63 -0.12
N PHE A 317 -4.37 30.05 -1.26
CA PHE A 317 -3.04 29.62 -1.70
C PHE A 317 -1.92 30.06 -0.74
N LEU A 318 -2.01 31.28 -0.21
CA LEU A 318 -1.08 31.79 0.81
C LEU A 318 -1.21 31.01 2.12
N SER A 319 -2.43 30.81 2.64
CA SER A 319 -2.67 30.00 3.84
C SER A 319 -2.27 28.53 3.68
N GLN A 320 -2.28 27.99 2.45
CA GLN A 320 -1.76 26.65 2.17
C GLN A 320 -0.23 26.59 2.32
N GLY A 321 0.48 27.64 1.89
CA GLY A 321 1.93 27.77 2.14
C GLY A 321 2.27 27.92 3.63
N GLU A 322 1.42 28.61 4.40
CA GLU A 322 1.57 28.76 5.84
C GLU A 322 1.30 27.44 6.59
N THR A 323 0.26 26.69 6.21
CA THR A 323 -0.02 25.37 6.81
C THR A 323 1.05 24.33 6.44
N SER A 324 1.65 24.38 5.24
CA SER A 324 2.82 23.56 4.90
C SER A 324 3.97 23.82 5.87
N ARG A 325 4.33 25.10 6.08
CA ARG A 325 5.40 25.50 7.01
C ARG A 325 5.12 25.09 8.46
N GLN A 326 3.86 25.20 8.90
CA GLN A 326 3.47 24.74 10.24
C GLN A 326 3.59 23.21 10.38
N LEU A 327 3.20 22.44 9.36
CA LEU A 327 3.38 20.99 9.34
C LEU A 327 4.87 20.60 9.30
N GLU A 328 5.69 21.26 8.48
CA GLU A 328 7.15 21.07 8.41
C GLU A 328 7.84 21.40 9.74
N GLN A 329 7.33 22.41 10.47
CA GLN A 329 7.84 22.76 11.80
C GLN A 329 7.41 21.73 12.85
N LEU A 330 6.17 21.22 12.79
CA LEU A 330 5.69 20.15 13.66
C LEU A 330 6.38 18.80 13.37
N THR A 331 6.72 18.47 12.13
CA THR A 331 7.50 17.25 11.85
C THR A 331 8.91 17.36 12.42
N ARG A 332 9.59 18.51 12.26
CA ARG A 332 10.91 18.72 12.89
C ARG A 332 10.86 18.65 14.40
N GLN A 333 9.86 19.26 15.04
CA GLN A 333 9.68 19.17 16.49
C GLN A 333 9.39 17.74 16.97
N ASN A 334 8.65 16.94 16.18
CA ASN A 334 8.47 15.51 16.47
C ASN A 334 9.75 14.69 16.24
N GLU A 335 10.54 14.99 15.20
CA GLU A 335 11.85 14.36 14.95
C GLU A 335 12.86 14.69 16.07
N GLU A 336 12.90 15.94 16.53
CA GLU A 336 13.69 16.39 17.68
C GLU A 336 13.23 15.74 18.99
N ALA A 337 11.93 15.60 19.21
CA ALA A 337 11.37 14.91 20.39
C ALA A 337 11.63 13.39 20.35
N LEU A 338 11.54 12.76 19.18
CA LEU A 338 11.91 11.35 18.99
C LEU A 338 13.41 11.14 19.18
N GLY A 339 14.26 12.07 18.70
CA GLY A 339 15.70 12.05 18.95
C GLY A 339 16.06 12.18 20.43
N GLN A 340 15.35 13.04 21.17
CA GLN A 340 15.49 13.16 22.63
C GLN A 340 14.96 11.93 23.39
N ALA A 341 13.87 11.31 22.92
CA ALA A 341 13.36 10.05 23.48
C ALA A 341 14.24 8.82 23.13
N ALA A 342 15.14 8.95 22.15
CA ALA A 342 16.02 7.87 21.68
C ALA A 342 17.37 7.77 22.43
N GLY A 343 17.59 8.55 23.50
CA GLY A 343 18.78 8.40 24.34
C GLY A 343 18.63 8.93 25.78
N PRO A 344 19.51 8.54 26.71
CA PRO A 344 20.49 7.45 26.61
C PRO A 344 19.84 6.07 26.83
N PRO A 345 20.52 4.95 26.50
CA PRO A 345 20.00 3.63 26.83
C PRO A 345 19.94 3.41 28.35
N LEU A 346 18.74 3.21 28.88
CA LEU A 346 18.53 2.80 30.28
C LEU A 346 19.33 1.53 30.58
N LEU A 347 20.18 1.59 31.61
CA LEU A 347 21.23 0.60 31.92
C LEU A 347 20.72 -0.79 32.39
N GLY A 348 19.43 -1.08 32.25
CA GLY A 348 18.81 -2.38 32.57
C GLY A 348 18.53 -3.31 31.38
N GLY A 349 18.70 -2.86 30.13
CA GLY A 349 18.38 -3.68 28.95
C GLY A 349 19.30 -4.90 28.78
N ARG A 350 18.72 -6.11 28.66
CA ARG A 350 19.45 -7.39 28.47
C ARG A 350 20.35 -7.34 27.22
N PRO A 351 21.50 -8.04 27.21
CA PRO A 351 22.46 -7.95 26.10
C PRO A 351 21.92 -8.48 24.76
N GLY A 352 21.01 -9.47 24.77
CA GLY A 352 20.43 -10.03 23.54
C GLY A 352 19.58 -9.03 22.74
N ASP A 353 18.82 -8.18 23.43
CA ASP A 353 17.93 -7.19 22.79
C ASP A 353 18.75 -6.11 22.06
N ARG A 354 19.95 -5.79 22.57
CA ARG A 354 20.89 -4.86 21.92
C ARG A 354 21.40 -5.42 20.59
N TYR A 355 21.71 -6.71 20.53
CA TYR A 355 22.20 -7.37 19.31
C TYR A 355 21.10 -7.51 18.25
N MET A 356 19.90 -7.93 18.66
CA MET A 356 18.74 -8.06 17.75
C MET A 356 18.19 -6.69 17.29
N GLY A 357 18.29 -5.66 18.13
CA GLY A 357 18.00 -4.28 17.75
C GLY A 357 19.02 -3.70 16.78
N GLY A 358 20.32 -3.87 17.08
CA GLY A 358 21.44 -3.41 16.26
C GLY A 358 21.40 -3.98 14.84
N LEU A 359 21.35 -5.32 14.71
CA LEU A 359 21.29 -5.99 13.40
C LEU A 359 20.11 -5.52 12.53
N ARG A 360 18.94 -5.26 13.15
CA ARG A 360 17.78 -4.73 12.44
C ARG A 360 18.01 -3.28 12.01
N LEU A 361 18.54 -2.44 12.91
CA LEU A 361 18.83 -1.04 12.61
C LEU A 361 19.88 -0.90 11.49
N GLU A 362 20.96 -1.68 11.55
CA GLU A 362 22.00 -1.74 10.50
C GLU A 362 21.42 -2.20 9.15
N SER A 363 20.55 -3.23 9.14
CA SER A 363 19.91 -3.69 7.90
C SER A 363 18.99 -2.62 7.29
N ALA A 364 18.27 -1.87 8.12
CA ALA A 364 17.43 -0.76 7.67
C ALA A 364 18.27 0.44 7.19
N GLN A 365 19.40 0.73 7.85
CA GLN A 365 20.33 1.78 7.44
C GLN A 365 20.94 1.47 6.06
N ARG A 366 21.41 0.24 5.82
CA ARG A 366 21.94 -0.19 4.51
C ARG A 366 20.88 -0.07 3.41
N LEU A 367 19.66 -0.52 3.65
CA LEU A 367 18.56 -0.36 2.69
C LEU A 367 18.24 1.12 2.41
N LEU A 368 18.30 1.99 3.41
CA LEU A 368 18.14 3.43 3.22
C LEU A 368 19.31 4.06 2.43
N GLU A 369 20.52 3.55 2.58
CA GLU A 369 21.69 3.98 1.80
C GLU A 369 21.61 3.52 0.34
N GLU A 370 21.19 2.28 0.09
CA GLU A 370 20.89 1.75 -1.25
C GLU A 370 19.80 2.58 -1.96
N LEU A 371 18.69 2.86 -1.26
CA LEU A 371 17.61 3.71 -1.79
C LEU A 371 18.08 5.15 -2.06
N ARG A 372 18.94 5.72 -1.21
CA ARG A 372 19.57 7.04 -1.44
C ARG A 372 20.54 7.03 -2.62
N ALA A 373 21.26 5.93 -2.85
CA ALA A 373 22.13 5.76 -4.01
C ALA A 373 21.31 5.67 -5.31
N HIS A 374 20.24 4.88 -5.32
CA HIS A 374 19.31 4.81 -6.45
C HIS A 374 18.62 6.15 -6.74
N LEU A 375 18.20 6.90 -5.70
CA LEU A 375 17.64 8.24 -5.88
C LEU A 375 18.62 9.16 -6.63
N ARG A 376 19.88 9.24 -6.17
CA ARG A 376 20.94 10.04 -6.82
C ARG A 376 21.23 9.59 -8.25
N GLN A 377 21.14 8.29 -8.52
CA GLN A 377 21.30 7.74 -9.87
C GLN A 377 20.16 8.18 -10.80
N GLU A 378 18.91 8.19 -10.33
CA GLU A 378 17.78 8.68 -11.11
C GLU A 378 17.75 10.20 -11.24
N GLU A 379 18.21 10.96 -10.23
CA GLU A 379 18.36 12.41 -10.35
C GLU A 379 19.40 12.81 -11.40
N THR A 380 20.56 12.13 -11.42
CA THR A 380 21.59 12.37 -12.45
C THR A 380 21.13 11.92 -13.85
N ARG A 381 20.39 10.81 -13.98
CA ARG A 381 19.71 10.41 -15.22
C ARG A 381 18.69 11.45 -15.69
N ARG A 382 17.82 11.92 -14.80
CA ARG A 382 16.81 12.96 -15.04
C ARG A 382 17.45 14.24 -15.57
N ASP A 383 18.53 14.71 -14.93
CA ASP A 383 19.14 15.99 -15.29
C ASP A 383 20.03 15.89 -16.54
N ALA A 384 20.62 14.73 -16.82
CA ALA A 384 21.21 14.44 -18.13
C ALA A 384 20.14 14.44 -19.25
N ALA A 385 18.97 13.85 -19.02
CA ALA A 385 17.86 13.84 -19.97
C ALA A 385 17.29 15.26 -20.22
N LYS A 386 17.10 16.07 -19.18
CA LYS A 386 16.79 17.52 -19.33
C LYS A 386 17.85 18.24 -20.16
N GLY A 387 19.13 18.00 -19.87
CA GLY A 387 20.25 18.59 -20.61
C GLY A 387 20.33 18.17 -22.08
N GLN A 388 19.71 17.05 -22.47
CA GLN A 388 19.49 16.70 -23.89
C GLN A 388 18.25 17.39 -24.45
N LEU A 389 17.13 17.41 -23.72
CA LEU A 389 15.90 18.09 -24.12
C LEU A 389 16.13 19.59 -24.39
N ASP A 390 16.88 20.28 -23.53
CA ASP A 390 17.23 21.70 -23.68
C ASP A 390 18.06 21.96 -24.95
N LYS A 391 18.95 21.02 -25.33
CA LYS A 391 19.74 21.11 -26.58
C LYS A 391 18.84 20.96 -27.79
N VAL A 392 17.96 19.95 -27.80
CA VAL A 392 16.98 19.72 -28.87
C VAL A 392 16.03 20.92 -29.00
N THR A 393 15.54 21.45 -27.88
CA THR A 393 14.67 22.64 -27.85
C THR A 393 15.35 23.87 -28.45
N ARG A 394 16.63 24.12 -28.13
CA ARG A 394 17.40 25.22 -28.75
C ARG A 394 17.57 25.04 -30.26
N VAL A 395 17.87 23.82 -30.73
CA VAL A 395 18.00 23.52 -32.17
C VAL A 395 16.66 23.70 -32.89
N LEU A 396 15.55 23.22 -32.31
CA LEU A 396 14.21 23.38 -32.86
C LEU A 396 13.75 24.84 -32.90
N LEU A 397 14.07 25.64 -31.88
CA LEU A 397 13.79 27.09 -31.87
C LEU A 397 14.62 27.83 -32.94
N GLY A 398 15.89 27.48 -33.11
CA GLY A 398 16.74 28.02 -34.18
C GLY A 398 16.23 27.66 -35.58
N ALA A 399 15.85 26.39 -35.79
CA ALA A 399 15.25 25.92 -37.03
C ALA A 399 13.90 26.61 -37.32
N LYS A 400 13.04 26.77 -36.30
CA LYS A 400 11.79 27.53 -36.39
C LYS A 400 12.05 28.97 -36.85
N ALA A 401 12.95 29.69 -36.17
CA ALA A 401 13.29 31.07 -36.53
C ALA A 401 13.86 31.20 -37.96
N ALA A 402 14.67 30.22 -38.41
CA ALA A 402 15.17 30.17 -39.78
C ALA A 402 14.03 29.95 -40.81
N VAL A 403 13.08 29.05 -40.52
CA VAL A 403 11.90 28.82 -41.36
C VAL A 403 10.96 30.03 -41.36
N GLU A 404 10.77 30.72 -40.24
CA GLU A 404 9.96 31.94 -40.16
C GLU A 404 10.59 33.09 -40.96
N HIS A 405 11.91 33.27 -40.90
CA HIS A 405 12.65 34.25 -41.71
C HIS A 405 12.64 33.89 -43.21
N LEU A 406 12.69 32.61 -43.58
CA LEU A 406 12.51 32.16 -44.96
C LEU A 406 11.08 32.42 -45.45
N ALA A 407 10.07 32.14 -44.64
CA ALA A 407 8.66 32.40 -44.96
C ALA A 407 8.38 33.90 -45.13
N GLN A 408 8.95 34.76 -44.27
CA GLN A 408 8.89 36.22 -44.43
C GLN A 408 9.52 36.68 -45.75
N LYS A 409 10.68 36.13 -46.14
CA LYS A 409 11.31 36.47 -47.43
C LYS A 409 10.47 36.02 -48.62
N VAL A 410 9.81 34.87 -48.55
CA VAL A 410 8.90 34.38 -49.61
C VAL A 410 7.60 35.20 -49.66
N GLN A 411 7.14 35.77 -48.54
CA GLN A 411 5.97 36.68 -48.49
C GLN A 411 6.24 38.09 -49.03
N HIS A 412 7.48 38.40 -49.42
CA HIS A 412 7.89 39.68 -50.02
C HIS A 412 8.31 39.55 -51.49
N ILE A 413 7.92 38.44 -52.15
CA ILE A 413 8.11 38.14 -53.58
C ILE A 413 6.73 37.90 -54.19
#